data_AF-A0A0N8QEK0-F1
#
_entry.id   AF-A0A0N8QEK0-F1
#
_cell.length_a   1.000
_cell.length_b   1.000
_cell.length_c   1.000
_cell.angle_alpha   90.00
_cell.angle_beta   90.00
_cell.angle_gamma   90.00
#
_symmetry.space_group_name_H-M   'P 1'
#
loop_
_entity.id
_entity.type
_entity.pdbx_description
1 polymer ?
#
loop_
_entity_poly.entity_id
_entity_poly.type
_entity_poly.pdbx_seq_one_letter_code
_entity_poly.pdbx_strand_id
1 'polypeptide(L)'
;MFKSLDMRKSIEMRYGSAPSDQALQAWKDRHKWRREVDLSGARAYLQQHLPTGDTLLQQVRDTQSDFRQWSTHLGTEPLKLFIDTSHPESLLYLQTLMLNLQIIYAQDNAASAWLAEQEANDSSLFGTLRYGFSPALKHALHQEANALLNGLGDITNLATRIGELNGTLNHQGFADRPWMKALKQPVQDTFKALGQLASDAGKETFESILLAWVPIDSRLAVGKQQNIVALIRTLL
;
A
#
# COMPACT_ATOMS: atom_id res chain seq x y z
N MET A 1 43.16 -32.79 -22.11
CA MET A 1 42.66 -31.68 -21.23
C MET A 1 41.54 -30.97 -21.97
N PHE A 2 40.59 -30.34 -21.24
CA PHE A 2 39.33 -29.69 -21.69
C PHE A 2 38.09 -30.60 -21.77
N LYS A 3 37.57 -31.02 -20.61
CA LYS A 3 36.19 -31.56 -20.47
C LYS A 3 35.18 -30.52 -19.94
N SER A 4 35.64 -29.38 -19.42
CA SER A 4 34.77 -28.42 -18.70
C SER A 4 33.97 -27.49 -19.62
N LEU A 5 34.54 -27.05 -20.74
CA LEU A 5 33.91 -26.10 -21.67
C LEU A 5 32.78 -26.75 -22.48
N ASP A 6 33.00 -27.98 -22.96
CA ASP A 6 31.97 -28.74 -23.68
C ASP A 6 30.83 -29.18 -22.76
N MET A 7 31.14 -29.55 -21.50
CA MET A 7 30.09 -29.83 -20.51
C MET A 7 29.27 -28.58 -20.19
N ARG A 8 29.90 -27.40 -20.04
CA ARG A 8 29.18 -26.15 -19.79
C ARG A 8 28.23 -25.79 -20.93
N LYS A 9 28.70 -25.87 -22.18
CA LYS A 9 27.86 -25.68 -23.38
C LYS A 9 26.70 -26.67 -23.45
N SER A 10 26.92 -27.92 -23.06
CA SER A 10 25.86 -28.94 -23.05
C SER A 10 24.77 -28.67 -21.99
N ILE A 11 25.14 -28.10 -20.85
CA ILE A 11 24.21 -27.71 -19.77
C ILE A 11 23.43 -26.47 -20.21
N GLU A 12 24.10 -25.47 -20.79
CA GLU A 12 23.45 -24.27 -21.34
C GLU A 12 22.43 -24.61 -22.42
N MET A 13 22.78 -25.51 -23.36
CA MET A 13 21.84 -25.97 -24.39
C MET A 13 20.63 -26.72 -23.82
N ARG A 14 20.79 -27.48 -22.73
CA ARG A 14 19.71 -28.33 -22.18
C ARG A 14 18.81 -27.60 -21.18
N TYR A 15 19.36 -26.65 -20.42
CA TYR A 15 18.67 -25.98 -19.31
C TYR A 15 18.59 -24.46 -19.45
N GLY A 16 19.04 -23.90 -20.57
CA GLY A 16 18.97 -22.47 -20.90
C GLY A 16 20.03 -21.60 -20.22
N SER A 17 20.74 -22.12 -19.21
CA SER A 17 21.88 -21.44 -18.58
C SER A 17 22.79 -22.43 -17.85
N ALA A 18 24.04 -22.03 -17.60
CA ALA A 18 24.93 -22.68 -16.66
C ALA A 18 25.26 -21.74 -15.49
N PRO A 19 25.61 -22.29 -14.32
CA PRO A 19 26.09 -21.48 -13.20
C PRO A 19 27.26 -20.59 -13.63
N SER A 20 27.22 -19.32 -13.25
CA SER A 20 28.33 -18.40 -13.52
C SER A 20 29.58 -18.80 -12.74
N ASP A 21 30.76 -18.40 -13.23
CA ASP A 21 32.02 -18.67 -12.51
C ASP A 21 32.02 -18.01 -11.12
N GLN A 22 31.34 -16.87 -10.97
CA GLN A 22 31.12 -16.21 -9.69
C GLN A 22 30.26 -17.05 -8.74
N ALA A 23 29.16 -17.64 -9.22
CA ALA A 23 28.33 -18.55 -8.43
C ALA A 23 29.10 -19.81 -8.01
N LEU A 24 29.94 -20.34 -8.92
CA LEU A 24 30.81 -21.47 -8.64
C LEU A 24 31.88 -21.13 -7.60
N GLN A 25 32.48 -19.95 -7.67
CA GLN A 25 33.48 -19.50 -6.70
C GLN A 25 32.85 -19.30 -5.32
N ALA A 26 31.71 -18.61 -5.25
CA ALA A 26 30.93 -18.47 -4.02
C ALA A 26 30.52 -19.84 -3.43
N TRP A 27 30.22 -20.82 -4.29
CA TRP A 27 29.96 -22.20 -3.86
C TRP A 27 31.21 -22.87 -3.26
N LYS A 28 32.40 -22.66 -3.82
CA LYS A 28 33.65 -23.21 -3.27
C LYS A 28 34.02 -22.55 -1.94
N ASP A 29 33.91 -21.23 -1.86
CA ASP A 29 34.30 -20.45 -0.67
C ASP A 29 33.45 -20.82 0.56
N ARG A 30 32.18 -21.19 0.35
CA ARG A 30 31.27 -21.61 1.43
C ARG A 30 31.44 -23.06 1.88
N HIS A 31 32.29 -23.86 1.23
CA HIS A 31 32.45 -25.28 1.54
C HIS A 31 32.76 -25.53 3.02
N LYS A 32 33.62 -24.70 3.63
CA LYS A 32 33.99 -24.80 5.06
C LYS A 32 32.80 -24.58 6.01
N TRP A 33 31.96 -23.60 5.71
CA TRP A 33 30.83 -23.20 6.55
C TRP A 33 29.61 -24.13 6.43
N ARG A 34 29.47 -24.88 5.32
CA ARG A 34 28.29 -25.75 5.11
C ARG A 34 28.13 -26.87 6.12
N ARG A 35 29.23 -27.31 6.73
CA ARG A 35 29.21 -28.34 7.79
C ARG A 35 28.93 -27.74 9.17
N GLU A 36 29.00 -26.42 9.30
CA GLU A 36 28.75 -25.67 10.53
C GLU A 36 27.30 -25.16 10.61
N VAL A 37 26.54 -25.25 9.51
CA VAL A 37 25.11 -24.93 9.53
C VAL A 37 24.36 -26.06 10.22
N ASP A 38 23.79 -25.77 11.39
CA ASP A 38 22.90 -26.69 12.10
C ASP A 38 21.52 -26.77 11.44
N LEU A 39 21.46 -27.44 10.30
CA LEU A 39 20.21 -27.67 9.56
C LEU A 39 19.22 -28.53 10.36
N SER A 40 19.74 -29.41 11.21
CA SER A 40 18.93 -30.29 12.06
C SER A 40 18.26 -29.50 13.17
N GLY A 41 18.99 -28.63 13.87
CA GLY A 41 18.46 -27.71 14.87
C GLY A 41 17.48 -26.70 14.28
N ALA A 42 17.79 -26.13 13.11
CA ALA A 42 16.85 -25.27 12.39
C ALA A 42 15.54 -26.00 12.05
N ARG A 43 15.62 -27.25 11.57
CA ARG A 43 14.43 -28.06 11.29
C ARG A 43 13.67 -28.42 12.57
N ALA A 44 14.36 -28.81 13.64
CA ALA A 44 13.74 -29.15 14.92
C ALA A 44 13.02 -27.94 15.52
N TYR A 45 13.65 -26.77 15.49
CA TYR A 45 13.04 -25.51 15.90
C TYR A 45 11.76 -25.21 15.10
N LEU A 46 11.82 -25.31 13.76
CA LEU A 46 10.64 -25.14 12.92
C LEU A 46 9.55 -26.15 13.26
N GLN A 47 9.87 -27.44 13.39
CA GLN A 47 8.90 -28.47 13.74
C GLN A 47 8.24 -28.22 15.10
N GLN A 48 8.99 -27.70 16.08
CA GLN A 48 8.47 -27.37 17.41
C GLN A 48 7.56 -26.14 17.39
N HIS A 49 7.90 -25.11 16.62
CA HIS A 49 7.22 -23.81 16.67
C HIS A 49 6.18 -23.59 15.58
N LEU A 50 6.21 -24.33 14.46
CA LEU A 50 5.24 -24.21 13.37
C LEU A 50 3.78 -24.37 13.85
N PRO A 51 3.41 -25.39 14.65
CA PRO A 51 2.02 -25.55 15.10
C PRO A 51 1.53 -24.37 15.95
N THR A 52 2.40 -23.84 16.82
CA THR A 52 2.09 -22.65 17.62
C THR A 52 1.97 -21.42 16.73
N GLY A 53 2.86 -21.26 15.75
CA GLY A 53 2.80 -20.19 14.76
C GLY A 53 1.51 -20.22 13.95
N ASP A 54 1.08 -21.40 13.49
CA ASP A 54 -0.17 -21.59 12.76
C ASP A 54 -1.39 -21.24 13.62
N THR A 55 -1.36 -21.62 14.90
CA THR A 55 -2.44 -21.30 15.86
C THR A 55 -2.57 -19.78 16.08
N LEU A 56 -1.44 -19.10 16.31
CA LEU A 56 -1.43 -17.64 16.48
C LEU A 56 -1.87 -16.92 15.21
N LEU A 57 -1.43 -17.38 14.04
CA LEU A 57 -1.85 -16.82 12.76
C LEU A 57 -3.35 -17.04 12.51
N GLN A 58 -3.91 -18.16 12.94
CA GLN A 58 -5.35 -18.40 12.84
C GLN A 58 -6.15 -17.43 13.73
N GLN A 59 -5.70 -17.16 14.96
CA GLN A 59 -6.34 -16.18 15.84
C GLN A 59 -6.34 -14.77 15.24
N VAL A 60 -5.24 -14.38 14.59
CA VAL A 60 -5.15 -13.12 13.82
C VAL A 60 -6.19 -13.11 12.70
N ARG A 61 -6.28 -14.21 11.92
CA ARG A 61 -7.25 -14.33 10.81
C ARG A 61 -8.71 -14.30 11.26
N ASP A 62 -9.03 -14.90 12.40
CA ASP A 62 -10.38 -14.90 12.96
C ASP A 62 -10.80 -13.47 13.32
N THR A 63 -9.94 -12.74 14.04
CA THR A 63 -10.15 -11.31 14.35
C THR A 63 -10.27 -10.47 13.08
N GLN A 64 -9.45 -10.77 12.07
CA GLN A 64 -9.51 -10.09 10.79
C GLN A 64 -10.80 -10.34 10.03
N SER A 65 -11.40 -11.53 10.16
CA SER A 65 -12.68 -11.87 9.54
C SER A 65 -13.80 -11.02 10.12
N ASP A 66 -13.84 -10.84 11.44
CA ASP A 66 -14.83 -9.98 12.11
C ASP A 66 -14.78 -8.56 11.57
N PHE A 67 -13.57 -7.98 11.44
CA PHE A 67 -13.40 -6.65 10.87
C PHE A 67 -13.83 -6.54 9.40
N ARG A 68 -13.68 -7.60 8.59
CA ARG A 68 -14.22 -7.57 7.20
C ARG A 68 -15.72 -7.46 7.21
N GLN A 69 -16.40 -8.21 8.08
CA GLN A 69 -17.86 -8.15 8.18
C GLN A 69 -18.33 -6.76 8.61
N TRP A 70 -17.68 -6.16 9.62
CA TRP A 70 -17.96 -4.78 10.02
C TRP A 70 -17.67 -3.77 8.91
N SER A 71 -16.56 -3.92 8.20
CA SER A 71 -16.21 -3.08 7.05
C SER A 71 -17.28 -3.14 5.95
N THR A 72 -17.77 -4.34 5.62
CA THR A 72 -18.89 -4.51 4.67
C THR A 72 -20.17 -3.86 5.16
N HIS A 73 -20.50 -4.00 6.44
CA HIS A 73 -21.71 -3.39 7.01
C HIS A 73 -21.64 -1.85 7.00
N LEU A 74 -20.51 -1.28 7.40
CA LEU A 74 -20.28 0.16 7.42
C LEU A 74 -20.27 0.73 6.01
N GLY A 75 -19.67 0.02 5.05
CA GLY A 75 -19.46 0.53 3.70
C GLY A 75 -18.62 1.81 3.76
N THR A 76 -19.03 2.85 3.04
CA THR A 76 -18.38 4.17 3.03
C THR A 76 -19.14 5.24 3.82
N GLU A 77 -19.93 4.85 4.82
CA GLU A 77 -20.81 5.78 5.54
C GLU A 77 -20.35 5.99 6.99
N PRO A 78 -19.48 6.98 7.26
CA PRO A 78 -19.08 7.37 8.62
C PRO A 78 -20.26 7.70 9.54
N LEU A 79 -21.38 8.17 8.97
CA LEU A 79 -22.59 8.50 9.73
C LEU A 79 -23.22 7.29 10.43
N LYS A 80 -22.95 6.05 9.98
CA LYS A 80 -23.35 4.84 10.72
C LYS A 80 -22.66 4.71 12.07
N LEU A 81 -21.53 5.40 12.25
CA LEU A 81 -20.79 5.54 13.51
C LEU A 81 -21.09 6.87 14.20
N PHE A 82 -22.07 7.64 13.71
CA PHE A 82 -22.38 9.00 14.17
C PHE A 82 -21.21 9.98 14.01
N ILE A 83 -20.36 9.75 13.01
CA ILE A 83 -19.19 10.59 12.73
C ILE A 83 -19.48 11.50 11.54
N ASP A 84 -19.35 12.80 11.78
CA ASP A 84 -19.37 13.82 10.74
C ASP A 84 -17.93 14.12 10.30
N THR A 85 -17.62 13.89 9.03
CA THR A 85 -16.29 14.11 8.46
C THR A 85 -16.02 15.57 8.10
N SER A 86 -17.03 16.44 8.15
CA SER A 86 -16.86 17.88 7.93
C SER A 86 -16.30 18.61 9.16
N HIS A 87 -16.33 17.96 10.33
CA HIS A 87 -15.80 18.48 11.58
C HIS A 87 -14.40 17.87 11.85
N PRO A 88 -13.34 18.69 12.02
CA PRO A 88 -11.97 18.20 12.16
C PRO A 88 -11.76 17.20 13.32
N GLU A 89 -12.36 17.44 14.49
CA GLU A 89 -12.16 16.57 15.66
C GLU A 89 -12.74 15.16 15.44
N SER A 90 -13.95 15.06 14.90
CA SER A 90 -14.60 13.78 14.61
C SER A 90 -13.96 13.07 13.41
N LEU A 91 -13.51 13.82 12.41
CA LEU A 91 -12.71 13.28 11.31
C LEU A 91 -11.39 12.69 11.81
N LEU A 92 -10.65 13.42 12.65
CA LEU A 92 -9.39 12.95 13.24
C LEU A 92 -9.64 11.70 14.09
N TYR A 93 -10.68 11.70 14.92
CA TYR A 93 -11.05 10.54 15.72
C TYR A 93 -11.22 9.28 14.87
N LEU A 94 -11.97 9.37 13.75
CA LEU A 94 -12.15 8.23 12.86
C LEU A 94 -10.85 7.85 12.14
N GLN A 95 -10.04 8.82 11.73
CA GLN A 95 -8.75 8.56 11.11
C GLN A 95 -7.80 7.80 12.04
N THR A 96 -7.71 8.22 13.31
CA THR A 96 -6.91 7.54 14.33
C THR A 96 -7.43 6.12 14.59
N LEU A 97 -8.74 5.94 14.70
CA LEU A 97 -9.34 4.61 14.87
C LEU A 97 -9.01 3.69 13.70
N MET A 98 -9.20 4.18 12.47
CA MET A 98 -8.96 3.40 11.25
C MET A 98 -7.48 3.12 11.01
N LEU A 99 -6.58 4.05 11.36
CA LEU A 99 -5.13 3.83 11.34
C LEU A 99 -4.73 2.70 12.30
N ASN A 100 -5.22 2.75 13.54
CA ASN A 100 -4.94 1.71 14.53
C ASN A 100 -5.45 0.34 14.06
N LEU A 101 -6.66 0.30 13.50
CA LEU A 101 -7.20 -0.91 12.89
C LEU A 101 -6.33 -1.39 11.73
N GLN A 102 -5.86 -0.50 10.85
CA GLN A 102 -4.98 -0.85 9.74
C GLN A 102 -3.66 -1.48 10.21
N ILE A 103 -3.03 -0.92 11.25
CA ILE A 103 -1.79 -1.44 11.84
C ILE A 103 -2.01 -2.85 12.40
N ILE A 104 -3.13 -3.08 13.09
CA ILE A 104 -3.50 -4.41 13.59
C ILE A 104 -3.79 -5.37 12.43
N TYR A 105 -4.45 -4.88 11.38
CA TYR A 105 -4.93 -5.68 10.27
C TYR A 105 -3.80 -6.16 9.35
N ALA A 106 -2.83 -5.30 9.06
CA ALA A 106 -1.79 -5.53 8.05
C ALA A 106 -0.68 -6.54 8.46
N GLN A 107 -0.94 -7.38 9.47
CA GLN A 107 0.03 -8.34 10.02
C GLN A 107 0.25 -9.59 9.15
N ASP A 108 -0.63 -9.86 8.18
CA ASP A 108 -0.46 -10.98 7.26
C ASP A 108 -0.72 -10.59 5.79
N ASN A 109 -0.26 -11.47 4.88
CA ASN A 109 -0.34 -11.23 3.44
C ASN A 109 -1.77 -11.19 2.90
N ALA A 110 -2.69 -12.00 3.44
CA ALA A 110 -4.08 -12.03 2.99
C ALA A 110 -4.86 -10.77 3.41
N ALA A 111 -4.59 -10.24 4.61
CA ALA A 111 -5.11 -8.95 5.04
C ALA A 111 -4.53 -7.78 4.24
N SER A 112 -3.22 -7.80 3.99
CA SER A 112 -2.56 -6.84 3.09
C SER A 112 -3.20 -6.82 1.69
N ALA A 113 -3.47 -7.99 1.11
CA ALA A 113 -4.10 -8.10 -0.20
C ALA A 113 -5.54 -7.54 -0.20
N TRP A 114 -6.31 -7.85 0.85
CA TRP A 114 -7.66 -7.31 0.99
C TRP A 114 -7.68 -5.79 1.17
N LEU A 115 -6.76 -5.22 1.95
CA LEU A 115 -6.62 -3.76 2.06
C LEU A 115 -6.30 -3.14 0.69
N ALA A 116 -5.45 -3.79 -0.11
CA ALA A 116 -5.16 -3.35 -1.48
C ALA A 116 -6.42 -3.33 -2.37
N GLU A 117 -7.28 -4.35 -2.25
CA GLU A 117 -8.57 -4.40 -2.95
C GLU A 117 -9.52 -3.30 -2.46
N GLN A 118 -9.58 -3.06 -1.15
CA GLN A 118 -10.38 -1.96 -0.60
C GLN A 118 -9.88 -0.62 -1.10
N GLU A 119 -8.57 -0.40 -1.18
CA GLU A 119 -7.98 0.84 -1.70
C GLU A 119 -8.17 1.00 -3.22
N ALA A 120 -8.24 -0.09 -3.97
CA ALA A 120 -8.60 -0.03 -5.39
C ALA A 120 -10.07 0.38 -5.58
N ASN A 121 -10.94 -0.04 -4.66
CA ASN A 121 -12.39 0.20 -4.70
C ASN A 121 -12.82 1.36 -3.78
N ASP A 122 -14.08 1.75 -3.82
CA ASP A 122 -14.68 2.76 -2.96
C ASP A 122 -15.83 2.17 -2.13
N SER A 123 -15.67 0.92 -1.69
CA SER A 123 -16.72 0.15 -1.02
C SER A 123 -16.61 0.12 0.50
N SER A 124 -15.55 0.67 1.09
CA SER A 124 -15.33 0.66 2.54
C SER A 124 -14.65 1.92 3.06
N LEU A 125 -14.77 2.16 4.37
CA LEU A 125 -14.03 3.20 5.08
C LEU A 125 -12.51 3.07 4.88
N PHE A 126 -11.97 1.84 4.81
CA PHE A 126 -10.54 1.64 4.48
C PHE A 126 -10.19 2.17 3.09
N GLY A 127 -11.02 1.87 2.09
CA GLY A 127 -10.80 2.34 0.72
C GLY A 127 -10.93 3.85 0.53
N THR A 128 -11.53 4.55 1.48
CA THR A 128 -11.76 6.00 1.42
C THR A 128 -11.00 6.77 2.51
N LEU A 129 -10.18 6.09 3.31
CA LEU A 129 -9.50 6.64 4.49
C LEU A 129 -8.65 7.87 4.14
N ARG A 130 -7.86 7.79 3.06
CA ARG A 130 -7.01 8.90 2.58
C ARG A 130 -7.80 10.11 2.08
N TYR A 131 -9.09 9.92 1.84
CA TYR A 131 -10.00 10.89 1.23
C TYR A 131 -11.06 11.35 2.23
N GLY A 132 -10.74 11.32 3.54
CA GLY A 132 -11.67 11.72 4.61
C GLY A 132 -12.97 10.94 4.58
N PHE A 133 -12.90 9.68 4.16
CA PHE A 133 -14.03 8.76 4.03
C PHE A 133 -15.07 9.18 2.97
N SER A 134 -14.65 9.98 1.98
CA SER A 134 -15.52 10.45 0.90
C SER A 134 -15.20 9.77 -0.44
N PRO A 135 -16.08 8.88 -0.96
CA PRO A 135 -15.95 8.31 -2.30
C PRO A 135 -15.92 9.39 -3.40
N ALA A 136 -16.76 10.42 -3.25
CA ALA A 136 -16.83 11.52 -4.21
C ALA A 136 -15.50 12.29 -4.29
N LEU A 137 -14.86 12.53 -3.14
CA LEU A 137 -13.54 13.18 -3.09
C LEU A 137 -12.47 12.28 -3.72
N LYS A 138 -12.48 10.98 -3.41
CA LYS A 138 -11.59 9.99 -4.02
C LYS A 138 -11.69 10.00 -5.55
N HIS A 139 -12.90 9.93 -6.08
CA HIS A 139 -13.14 9.93 -7.52
C HIS A 139 -12.71 11.22 -8.19
N ALA A 140 -13.03 12.37 -7.60
CA ALA A 140 -12.62 13.66 -8.14
C ALA A 140 -11.08 13.78 -8.20
N LEU A 141 -10.38 13.43 -7.12
CA LEU A 141 -8.92 13.45 -7.08
C LEU A 141 -8.29 12.46 -8.08
N HIS A 142 -8.87 11.28 -8.23
CA HIS A 142 -8.40 10.30 -9.22
C HIS A 142 -8.64 10.77 -10.65
N GLN A 143 -9.77 11.41 -10.92
CA GLN A 143 -10.08 11.96 -12.24
C GLN A 143 -9.09 13.08 -12.61
N GLU A 144 -8.81 13.98 -11.68
CA GLU A 144 -7.83 15.06 -11.90
C GLU A 144 -6.41 14.51 -12.07
N ALA A 145 -6.01 13.53 -11.26
CA ALA A 145 -4.73 12.84 -11.43
C ALA A 145 -4.64 12.15 -12.79
N ASN A 146 -5.70 11.45 -13.22
CA ASN A 146 -5.77 10.79 -14.52
C ASN A 146 -5.74 11.78 -15.68
N ALA A 147 -6.43 12.92 -15.58
CA ALA A 147 -6.40 13.97 -16.60
C ALA A 147 -4.98 14.55 -16.75
N LEU A 148 -4.31 14.78 -15.62
CA LEU A 148 -2.91 15.23 -15.60
C LEU A 148 -1.96 14.18 -16.20
N LEU A 149 -2.18 12.90 -15.90
CA LEU A 149 -1.39 11.80 -16.44
C LEU A 149 -1.66 11.53 -17.94
N ASN A 150 -2.90 11.62 -18.41
CA ASN A 150 -3.24 11.41 -19.82
C ASN A 150 -2.78 12.58 -20.71
N GLY A 151 -2.47 13.74 -20.12
CA GLY A 151 -1.73 14.82 -20.77
C GLY A 151 -0.23 14.52 -20.96
N LEU A 152 0.29 13.41 -20.41
CA LEU A 152 1.69 12.98 -20.53
C LEU A 152 1.92 12.20 -21.84
N GLY A 153 2.07 12.92 -22.94
CA GLY A 153 2.60 12.32 -24.17
C GLY A 153 4.06 11.86 -24.07
N ASP A 154 4.76 12.18 -22.97
CA ASP A 154 6.19 11.88 -22.78
C ASP A 154 6.52 11.67 -21.28
N ILE A 155 7.09 10.50 -20.97
CA ILE A 155 7.32 9.97 -19.60
C ILE A 155 8.45 10.74 -18.86
N THR A 156 9.22 11.58 -19.57
CA THR A 156 10.32 12.40 -19.04
C THR A 156 9.87 13.56 -18.15
N ASN A 157 8.58 13.91 -18.15
CA ASN A 157 8.02 15.03 -17.35
C ASN A 157 7.38 14.61 -16.02
N LEU A 158 7.44 13.32 -15.65
CA LEU A 158 6.72 12.79 -14.48
C LEU A 158 7.17 13.46 -13.17
N ALA A 159 8.47 13.65 -12.96
CA ALA A 159 9.01 14.27 -11.74
C ALA A 159 8.59 15.75 -11.60
N THR A 160 8.62 16.52 -12.69
CA THR A 160 8.20 17.92 -12.72
C THR A 160 6.71 18.06 -12.42
N ARG A 161 5.87 17.22 -13.02
CA ARG A 161 4.41 17.29 -12.82
C ARG A 161 3.94 16.65 -11.50
N ILE A 162 4.68 15.70 -10.92
CA ILE A 162 4.51 15.31 -9.51
C ILE A 162 4.77 16.50 -8.60
N GLY A 163 5.78 17.33 -8.91
CA GLY A 163 6.01 18.62 -8.24
C GLY A 163 4.85 19.61 -8.44
N GLU A 164 4.29 19.73 -9.65
CA GLU A 164 3.11 20.55 -9.93
C GLU A 164 1.86 20.06 -9.19
N LEU A 165 1.69 18.74 -9.07
CA LEU A 165 0.59 18.12 -8.34
C LEU A 165 0.73 18.38 -6.84
N ASN A 166 1.92 18.15 -6.27
CA ASN A 166 2.23 18.44 -4.87
C ASN A 166 2.05 19.95 -4.56
N GLY A 167 2.43 20.83 -5.49
CA GLY A 167 2.13 22.26 -5.41
C GLY A 167 0.63 22.54 -5.49
N THR A 168 -0.08 21.92 -6.43
CA THR A 168 -1.52 22.12 -6.63
C THR A 168 -2.32 21.69 -5.39
N LEU A 169 -1.96 20.57 -4.75
CA LEU A 169 -2.60 20.04 -3.55
C LEU A 169 -2.33 20.87 -2.29
N ASN A 170 -1.14 21.48 -2.20
CA ASN A 170 -0.71 22.31 -1.06
C ASN A 170 -1.01 23.82 -1.21
N HIS A 171 -1.60 24.26 -2.32
CA HIS A 171 -1.90 25.68 -2.56
C HIS A 171 -3.34 26.06 -2.18
N GLN A 172 -3.50 27.25 -1.59
CA GLN A 172 -4.80 27.85 -1.21
C GLN A 172 -5.85 27.88 -2.35
N GLY A 173 -5.42 27.82 -3.62
CA GLY A 173 -6.30 27.81 -4.79
C GLY A 173 -6.90 26.44 -5.16
N PHE A 174 -6.59 25.36 -4.43
CA PHE A 174 -7.14 24.03 -4.72
C PHE A 174 -8.65 23.96 -4.44
N ALA A 175 -9.08 24.54 -3.32
CA ALA A 175 -10.49 24.70 -2.98
C ALA A 175 -11.26 25.53 -4.02
N ASP A 176 -10.55 26.38 -4.77
CA ASP A 176 -11.12 27.27 -5.77
C ASP A 176 -11.30 26.65 -7.17
N ARG A 177 -10.79 25.44 -7.39
CA ARG A 177 -10.86 24.76 -8.69
C ARG A 177 -12.32 24.49 -9.10
N PRO A 178 -12.67 24.60 -10.39
CA PRO A 178 -14.03 24.37 -10.87
C PRO A 178 -14.59 22.99 -10.49
N TRP A 179 -13.75 21.94 -10.60
CA TRP A 179 -14.16 20.58 -10.23
C TRP A 179 -14.43 20.45 -8.72
N MET A 180 -13.68 21.15 -7.87
CA MET A 180 -13.86 21.13 -6.42
C MET A 180 -15.16 21.85 -6.03
N LYS A 181 -15.43 22.99 -6.66
CA LYS A 181 -16.69 23.76 -6.51
C LYS A 181 -17.92 23.00 -7.03
N ALA A 182 -17.73 22.07 -7.96
CA ALA A 182 -18.81 21.22 -8.47
C ALA A 182 -19.19 20.08 -7.50
N LEU A 183 -18.36 19.77 -6.50
CA LEU A 183 -18.68 18.76 -5.49
C LEU A 183 -19.75 19.27 -4.52
N LYS A 184 -20.47 18.34 -3.87
CA LYS A 184 -21.48 18.69 -2.85
C LYS A 184 -20.81 19.35 -1.64
N GLN A 185 -21.52 20.28 -0.98
CA GLN A 185 -21.00 21.02 0.17
C GLN A 185 -20.35 20.12 1.26
N PRO A 186 -20.95 19.00 1.70
CA PRO A 186 -20.31 18.16 2.73
C PRO A 186 -18.97 17.54 2.29
N VAL A 187 -18.79 17.32 0.99
CA VAL A 187 -17.52 16.83 0.42
C VAL A 187 -16.47 17.93 0.44
N GLN A 188 -16.87 19.16 0.12
CA GLN A 188 -15.99 20.32 0.22
C GLN A 188 -15.57 20.59 1.66
N ASP A 189 -16.51 20.50 2.60
CA ASP A 189 -16.23 20.71 4.02
C ASP A 189 -15.32 19.60 4.58
N THR A 190 -15.53 18.35 4.18
CA THR A 190 -14.62 17.24 4.52
C THR A 190 -13.21 17.48 3.99
N PHE A 191 -13.08 17.93 2.74
CA PHE A 191 -11.77 18.28 2.17
C PHE A 191 -11.08 19.41 2.94
N LYS A 192 -11.84 20.43 3.34
CA LYS A 192 -11.34 21.52 4.18
C LYS A 192 -10.88 21.02 5.55
N ALA A 193 -11.65 20.14 6.19
CA ALA A 193 -11.30 19.54 7.48
C ALA A 193 -10.02 18.70 7.37
N LEU A 194 -9.84 17.91 6.30
CA LEU A 194 -8.59 17.20 6.01
C LEU A 194 -7.40 18.17 5.92
N GLY A 195 -7.54 19.26 5.15
CA GLY A 195 -6.47 20.24 5.00
C GLY A 195 -6.09 20.94 6.32
N GLN A 196 -7.07 21.20 7.18
CA GLN A 196 -6.83 21.72 8.53
C GLN A 196 -6.05 20.72 9.39
N LEU A 197 -6.48 19.45 9.40
CA LEU A 197 -5.83 18.39 10.17
C LEU A 197 -4.39 18.13 9.71
N ALA A 198 -4.16 18.04 8.40
CA ALA A 198 -2.84 17.79 7.83
C ALA A 198 -1.82 18.90 8.16
N SER A 199 -2.30 20.11 8.48
CA SER A 199 -1.46 21.27 8.79
C SER A 199 -1.18 21.46 10.29
N ASP A 200 -1.84 20.71 11.17
CA ASP A 200 -1.77 20.93 12.63
C ASP A 200 -1.99 19.62 13.42
N ALA A 201 -3.02 19.54 14.28
CA ALA A 201 -3.24 18.46 15.24
C ALA A 201 -3.38 17.06 14.64
N GLY A 202 -3.74 16.94 13.35
CA GLY A 202 -3.90 15.66 12.66
C GLY A 202 -2.69 15.23 11.82
N LYS A 203 -1.63 16.05 11.75
CA LYS A 203 -0.50 15.85 10.84
C LYS A 203 0.14 14.47 10.99
N GLU A 204 0.49 14.09 12.21
CA GLU A 204 1.13 12.79 12.48
C GLU A 204 0.24 11.61 12.10
N THR A 205 -1.06 11.70 12.38
CA THR A 205 -2.03 10.66 12.01
C THR A 205 -2.14 10.56 10.49
N PHE A 206 -2.22 11.69 9.79
CA PHE A 206 -2.27 11.72 8.33
C PHE A 206 -1.00 11.14 7.70
N GLU A 207 0.18 11.56 8.13
CA GLU A 207 1.47 11.02 7.68
C GLU A 207 1.58 9.51 7.95
N SER A 208 1.13 9.05 9.12
CA SER A 208 1.12 7.63 9.48
C SER A 208 0.19 6.80 8.61
N ILE A 209 -0.99 7.33 8.27
CA ILE A 209 -1.91 6.70 7.30
C ILE A 209 -1.20 6.54 5.96
N LEU A 210 -0.60 7.60 5.42
CA LEU A 210 0.10 7.54 4.13
C LEU A 210 1.23 6.50 4.14
N LEU A 211 2.05 6.51 5.21
CA LEU A 211 3.14 5.55 5.38
C LEU A 211 2.64 4.10 5.47
N ALA A 212 1.52 3.86 6.15
CA ALA A 212 0.94 2.52 6.28
C ALA A 212 0.48 1.94 4.92
N TRP A 213 0.17 2.79 3.94
CA TRP A 213 -0.22 2.37 2.58
C TRP A 213 0.97 2.19 1.62
N VAL A 214 2.18 2.71 1.92
CA VAL A 214 3.37 2.58 1.06
C VAL A 214 3.65 1.13 0.62
N PRO A 215 3.61 0.11 1.49
CA PRO A 215 3.89 -1.27 1.07
C PRO A 215 2.80 -1.86 0.17
N ILE A 216 1.57 -1.36 0.29
CA ILE A 216 0.41 -1.77 -0.52
C ILE A 216 0.50 -1.11 -1.89
N ASP A 217 0.67 0.21 -1.93
CA ASP A 217 0.84 0.99 -3.16
C ASP A 217 2.05 0.49 -3.97
N SER A 218 3.19 0.19 -3.32
CA SER A 218 4.38 -0.34 -3.98
C SER A 218 4.12 -1.68 -4.68
N ARG A 219 3.32 -2.56 -4.06
CA ARG A 219 2.94 -3.85 -4.66
C ARG A 219 2.00 -3.66 -5.85
N LEU A 220 1.09 -2.69 -5.80
CA LEU A 220 0.18 -2.35 -6.90
C LEU A 220 0.92 -1.69 -8.07
N ALA A 221 1.89 -0.81 -7.81
CA ALA A 221 2.65 -0.12 -8.86
C ALA A 221 3.53 -1.06 -9.70
N VAL A 222 4.05 -2.14 -9.09
CA VAL A 222 4.92 -3.13 -9.75
C VAL A 222 4.12 -4.33 -10.33
N GLY A 223 2.81 -4.39 -10.07
CA GLY A 223 1.93 -5.47 -10.51
C GLY A 223 1.60 -5.48 -12.01
N LYS A 224 0.80 -6.47 -12.45
CA LYS A 224 0.43 -6.69 -13.87
C LYS A 224 -0.32 -5.51 -14.52
N GLN A 225 -0.89 -4.60 -13.73
CA GLN A 225 -1.42 -3.30 -14.18
C GLN A 225 -0.63 -2.22 -13.43
N GLN A 226 0.35 -1.60 -14.10
CA GLN A 226 1.12 -0.49 -13.53
C GLN A 226 0.19 0.68 -13.20
N ASN A 227 -0.20 0.80 -11.94
CA ASN A 227 -1.07 1.88 -11.48
C ASN A 227 -0.22 3.06 -10.97
N ILE A 228 0.27 3.88 -11.90
CA ILE A 228 1.09 5.08 -11.58
C ILE A 228 0.32 6.06 -10.67
N VAL A 229 -1.02 6.06 -10.74
CA VAL A 229 -1.88 6.82 -9.81
C VAL A 229 -1.67 6.36 -8.37
N ALA A 230 -1.39 5.07 -8.12
CA ALA A 230 -1.13 4.59 -6.76
C ALA A 230 0.12 5.23 -6.12
N LEU A 231 1.18 5.49 -6.90
CA LEU A 231 2.38 6.19 -6.42
C LEU A 231 2.10 7.67 -6.12
N ILE A 232 1.23 8.30 -6.92
CA ILE A 232 0.78 9.67 -6.69
C ILE A 232 -0.05 9.76 -5.40
N ARG A 233 -0.81 8.73 -5.05
CA ARG A 233 -1.61 8.70 -3.81
C ARG A 233 -0.77 8.65 -2.54
N THR A 234 0.47 8.19 -2.63
CA THR A 234 1.44 8.21 -1.53
C THR A 234 2.10 9.59 -1.35
N LEU A 235 1.90 10.50 -2.32
CA LEU A 235 2.44 11.87 -2.34
C LEU A 235 1.39 12.95 -2.07
N LEU A 236 0.10 12.56 -2.00
CA LEU A 236 -1.00 13.32 -1.41
C LEU A 236 -0.83 13.35 0.12
#